data_AF-A0A0R1KXB5-F1
#
_entry.id   AF-A0A0R1KXB5-F1
#
_cell.length_a   1.000
_cell.length_b   1.000
_cell.length_c   1.000
_cell.angle_alpha   90.00
_cell.angle_beta   90.00
_cell.angle_gamma   90.00
#
_symmetry.space_group_name_H-M   'P 1'
#
loop_
_entity.id
_entity.type
_entity.pdbx_description
1 polymer ?
#
loop_
_entity_poly.entity_id
_entity_poly.type
_entity_poly.pdbx_seq_one_letter_code
_entity_poly.pdbx_strand_id
1 'polypeptide(L)' 'MQKIQGALEKQDGVENVKVLFNAAKVKTEFDGDKISADKLSDTVTDLGYEVQSMKVK' A
#
# COMPACT_ATOMS: atom_id res chain seq x y z
N MET A 1 -15.13 0.89 -4.66
CA MET A 1 -15.01 1.03 -3.18
C MET A 1 -13.67 0.50 -2.67
N GLN A 2 -12.54 0.90 -3.29
CA GLN A 2 -11.21 0.52 -2.82
C GLN A 2 -10.27 1.72 -2.95
N LYS A 3 -10.54 2.78 -2.15
CA LYS A 3 -9.74 4.02 -2.18
C LYS A 3 -8.26 3.74 -1.90
N ILE A 4 -7.99 2.83 -0.96
CA ILE A 4 -6.64 2.37 -0.63
C ILE A 4 -5.99 1.69 -1.83
N GLN A 5 -6.69 0.76 -2.49
CA GLN A 5 -6.14 0.05 -3.65
C GLN A 5 -5.78 1.04 -4.77
N GLY A 6 -6.73 1.89 -5.16
CA GLY A 6 -6.50 2.84 -6.25
C GLY A 6 -5.46 3.91 -5.94
N ALA A 7 -5.22 4.23 -4.66
CA ALA A 7 -4.15 5.15 -4.28
C ALA A 7 -2.77 4.48 -4.37
N LEU A 8 -2.67 3.21 -3.96
CA LEU A 8 -1.44 2.43 -4.06
C LEU A 8 -1.11 2.08 -5.52
N GLU A 9 -2.09 1.69 -6.33
CA GLU A 9 -1.90 1.40 -7.77
C GLU A 9 -1.48 2.63 -8.59
N LYS A 10 -1.76 3.84 -8.10
CA LYS A 10 -1.34 5.09 -8.73
C LYS A 10 0.12 5.45 -8.43
N GLN A 11 0.74 4.79 -7.45
CA GLN A 11 2.12 5.06 -7.11
C GLN A 11 3.04 4.45 -8.16
N ASP A 12 4.00 5.25 -8.63
CA ASP A 12 4.96 4.83 -9.66
C ASP A 12 5.92 3.79 -9.07
N GLY A 13 5.95 2.59 -9.65
CA GLY A 13 6.67 1.43 -9.11
C GLY A 13 5.81 0.41 -8.38
N VAL A 14 4.50 0.63 -8.22
CA VAL A 14 3.59 -0.41 -7.71
C VAL A 14 3.13 -1.29 -8.88
N GLU A 15 3.42 -2.59 -8.80
CA GLU A 15 3.00 -3.56 -9.81
C GLU A 15 1.64 -4.19 -9.47
N ASN A 16 1.39 -4.47 -8.19
CA ASN A 16 0.21 -5.20 -7.78
C ASN A 16 -0.28 -4.78 -6.40
N VAL A 17 -1.59 -4.71 -6.23
CA VAL A 17 -2.20 -4.35 -4.95
C VAL A 17 -3.37 -5.28 -4.66
N LYS A 18 -3.31 -5.92 -3.50
CA LYS A 18 -4.34 -6.84 -3.02
C LYS A 18 -4.78 -6.46 -1.62
N VAL A 19 -5.97 -5.88 -1.54
CA VAL A 19 -6.59 -5.49 -0.27
C VAL A 19 -7.47 -6.63 0.25
N LEU A 20 -7.07 -7.22 1.37
CA LEU A 20 -7.79 -8.29 2.07
C LEU A 20 -8.60 -7.69 3.22
N PHE A 21 -9.78 -7.16 2.92
CA PHE A 21 -10.69 -6.57 3.93
C PHE A 21 -11.06 -7.57 5.04
N ASN A 22 -11.28 -8.84 4.68
CA ASN A 22 -11.58 -9.91 5.65
C ASN A 22 -10.48 -10.11 6.71
N ALA A 23 -9.23 -9.81 6.35
CA ALA A 23 -8.07 -9.99 7.23
C ALA A 23 -7.47 -8.66 7.69
N ALA A 24 -8.11 -7.53 7.36
CA ALA A 24 -7.59 -6.18 7.55
C ALA A 24 -6.12 -6.03 7.10
N LYS A 25 -5.75 -6.64 5.97
CA LYS A 25 -4.37 -6.65 5.45
C LYS A 25 -4.30 -6.16 4.03
N VAL A 26 -3.24 -5.43 3.71
CA VAL A 26 -2.91 -5.04 2.33
C VAL A 26 -1.63 -5.77 1.93
N LYS A 27 -1.65 -6.42 0.77
CA LYS A 27 -0.46 -6.96 0.11
C LYS A 27 -0.19 -6.11 -1.11
N THR A 28 0.99 -5.55 -1.18
CA THR A 28 1.41 -4.66 -2.27
C THR A 28 2.72 -5.22 -2.82
N GLU A 29 2.78 -5.44 -4.13
CA GLU A 29 4.01 -5.73 -4.84
C GLU A 29 4.48 -4.42 -5.47
N PHE A 30 5.69 -4.02 -5.12
CA PHE A 30 6.27 -2.76 -5.56
C PHE A 30 7.77 -2.93 -5.78
N ASP A 31 8.30 -2.11 -6.68
CA ASP A 31 9.70 -2.02 -7.02
C ASP A 31 10.42 -1.12 -6.01
N GLY A 32 11.25 -1.73 -5.17
CA GLY A 32 12.02 -1.05 -4.12
C GLY A 32 13.02 -0.02 -4.65
N ASP A 33 13.40 -0.09 -5.93
CA ASP A 33 14.26 0.91 -6.58
C ASP A 33 13.49 2.18 -6.97
N LYS A 34 12.17 2.08 -7.16
CA LYS A 34 11.30 3.20 -7.57
C LYS A 34 10.49 3.78 -6.42
N ILE A 35 10.02 2.92 -5.52
CA ILE A 35 9.18 3.32 -4.39
C ILE A 35 9.53 2.55 -3.12
N SER A 36 9.53 3.26 -1.99
CA SER A 36 9.79 2.69 -0.68
C SER A 36 8.49 2.36 0.05
N ALA A 37 8.54 1.35 0.92
CA ALA A 37 7.40 0.97 1.76
C ALA A 37 6.88 2.12 2.63
N ASP A 38 7.77 3.02 3.09
CA ASP A 38 7.40 4.20 3.85
C ASP A 38 6.46 5.13 3.07
N LYS A 39 6.74 5.39 1.78
CA LYS A 39 5.85 6.19 0.92
C LYS A 39 4.47 5.55 0.74
N LEU A 40 4.42 4.23 0.64
CA LEU A 40 3.14 3.50 0.57
C LEU A 40 2.38 3.63 1.88
N SER A 41 3.08 3.57 3.01
CA SER A 41 2.50 3.77 4.34
C SER A 41 1.96 5.18 4.54
N ASP A 42 2.71 6.20 4.09
CA ASP A 42 2.29 7.60 4.11
C ASP A 42 1.02 7.81 3.29
N THR A 43 0.96 7.24 2.08
CA THR A 43 -0.22 7.32 1.22
C THR A 43 -1.46 6.73 1.90
N VAL A 44 -1.31 5.64 2.65
CA VAL A 44 -2.40 5.01 3.41
C VAL A 44 -2.80 5.88 4.60
N THR A 45 -1.83 6.51 5.26
CA THR A 45 -2.04 7.44 6.38
C THR A 45 -2.76 8.71 5.94
N ASP A 46 -2.40 9.28 4.78
CA ASP A 46 -3.06 10.45 4.18
C ASP A 46 -4.53 10.17 3.84
N LEU A 47 -4.88 8.91 3.55
CA LEU A 47 -6.26 8.49 3.35
C LEU A 47 -7.05 8.35 4.66
N GLY A 48 -6.39 8.51 5.81
CA GLY A 48 -6.97 8.39 7.15
C GLY A 48 -6.90 6.98 7.73
N TYR A 49 -6.00 6.12 7.24
CA TYR A 49 -5.82 4.76 7.74
C TYR A 49 -4.43 4.59 8.37
N GLU A 50 -4.38 4.11 9.61
CA GLU A 50 -3.11 3.88 10.31
C GLU A 50 -2.50 2.52 9.93
N VAL A 51 -1.22 2.52 9.56
CA VAL A 51 -0.46 1.29 9.26
C VAL A 51 0.18 0.76 10.53
N GLN A 52 -0.41 -0.29 11.12
CA GLN A 52 0.07 -0.87 12.38
C GLN A 52 1.35 -1.69 12.25
N SER A 53 1.56 -2.36 11.12
CA SER A 53 2.79 -3.09 10.86
C SER A 53 3.06 -3.19 9.37
N MET A 54 4.29 -2.88 8.96
CA MET A 54 4.77 -3.14 7.62
C MET A 54 5.82 -4.25 7.66
N LYS A 55 5.73 -5.19 6.73
CA LYS A 55 6.74 -6.23 6.54
C LYS A 55 7.13 -6.26 5.08
N VAL A 56 8.28 -5.66 4.81
CA VAL A 56 8.93 -5.69 3.50
C VAL A 56 9.85 -6.91 3.48
N LYS A 57 9.82 -7.67 2.39
CA LYS A 57 10.62 -8.89 2.23
C LYS A 57 11.36 -8.84 0.92
#